data_AF-A0A6G7YZT8-F1
#
_entry.id   AF-A0A6G7YZT8-F1
#
_cell.length_a   1.000
_cell.length_b   1.000
_cell.length_c   1.000
_cell.angle_alpha   90.00
_cell.angle_beta   90.00
_cell.angle_gamma   90.00
#
_symmetry.space_group_name_H-M   'P 1'
#
loop_
_entity.id
_entity.type
_entity.pdbx_description
1 polymer ?
#
loop_
_entity_poly.entity_id
_entity_poly.type
_entity_poly.pdbx_seq_one_letter_code
_entity_poly.pdbx_strand_id
1 'polypeptide(L)'
;MYYADGSALRLSVVGSDYPFLPGEDPGPAEHAEAWRAWLSEHAGEVAVTEMGLSAAKSAAIPLGWEARDSVRLLGDRLTVLRIPDQAFPVAAMVGGVVPSVDAVHLGVAVADPEIDTIVTYEKQTAQLARMYGLAVLAPGLPDHWWA
;
A
#
# COMPACT_ATOMS: atom_id res chain seq x y z
N MET A 1 -10.73 -9.72 2.86
CA MET A 1 -9.49 -9.68 2.05
C MET A 1 -8.73 -8.41 2.37
N TYR A 2 -7.39 -8.42 2.30
CA TYR A 2 -6.57 -7.23 2.53
C TYR A 2 -6.36 -6.45 1.23
N TYR A 3 -6.35 -5.12 1.30
CA TYR A 3 -5.92 -4.26 0.20
C TYR A 3 -4.66 -3.49 0.57
N ALA A 4 -3.55 -3.73 -0.11
CA ALA A 4 -2.30 -2.99 0.12
C ALA A 4 -2.15 -1.83 -0.85
N ASP A 5 -1.90 -0.63 -0.31
CA ASP A 5 -1.65 0.57 -1.10
C ASP A 5 -0.17 0.71 -1.52
N GLY A 6 0.15 1.79 -2.24
CA GLY A 6 1.51 2.07 -2.68
C GLY A 6 2.53 2.22 -1.54
N SER A 7 2.12 2.78 -0.39
CA SER A 7 3.00 2.97 0.77
C SER A 7 3.45 1.62 1.35
N ALA A 8 2.52 0.67 1.49
CA ALA A 8 2.81 -0.67 1.96
C ALA A 8 3.66 -1.43 0.93
N LEU A 9 3.28 -1.40 -0.35
CA LEU A 9 3.99 -2.16 -1.39
C LEU A 9 5.43 -1.69 -1.58
N ARG A 10 5.71 -0.40 -1.41
CA ARG A 10 7.07 0.16 -1.46
C ARG A 10 8.00 -0.51 -0.44
N LEU A 11 7.52 -0.87 0.75
CA LEU A 11 8.30 -1.55 1.78
C LEU A 11 8.75 -2.97 1.39
N SER A 12 8.19 -3.53 0.31
CA SER A 12 8.66 -4.81 -0.23
C SER A 12 10.12 -4.74 -0.69
N VAL A 13 10.57 -3.55 -1.10
CA VAL A 13 11.94 -3.30 -1.59
C VAL A 13 12.69 -2.21 -0.84
N VAL A 14 11.98 -1.27 -0.21
CA VAL A 14 12.60 -0.19 0.57
C VAL A 14 12.94 -0.69 1.97
N GLY A 15 14.19 -0.52 2.39
CA GLY A 15 14.66 -0.73 3.76
C GLY A 15 15.37 0.52 4.29
N SER A 16 16.02 0.40 5.45
CA SER A 16 16.77 1.49 6.09
C SER A 16 17.98 1.96 5.28
N ASP A 17 18.46 1.14 4.34
CA ASP A 17 19.59 1.39 3.43
C ASP A 17 19.16 2.03 2.10
N TYR A 18 17.88 2.31 1.92
CA TYR A 18 17.35 2.89 0.69
C TYR A 18 17.89 4.33 0.47
N PRO A 19 18.29 4.70 -0.76
CA PRO A 19 18.82 6.03 -1.06
C PRO A 19 17.69 7.06 -1.18
N PHE A 20 17.11 7.46 -0.04
CA PHE A 20 16.06 8.48 0.02
C PHE A 20 16.52 9.81 -0.56
N LEU A 21 15.64 10.45 -1.33
CA LEU A 21 15.86 11.81 -1.81
C LEU A 21 15.54 12.84 -0.71
N PRO A 22 16.13 14.05 -0.74
CA PRO A 22 15.76 15.12 0.18
C PRO A 22 14.25 15.39 0.15
N GLY A 23 13.61 15.30 1.32
CA GLY A 23 12.17 15.51 1.48
C GLY A 23 11.31 14.24 1.40
N GLU A 24 11.90 13.07 1.11
CA GLU A 24 11.21 11.80 1.34
C GLU A 24 11.20 11.46 2.84
N ASP A 25 10.09 10.93 3.34
CA ASP A 25 10.00 10.41 4.71
C ASP A 25 10.55 8.97 4.77
N PRO A 26 11.68 8.72 5.48
CA PRO A 26 12.21 7.38 5.63
C PRO A 26 11.49 6.57 6.72
N GLY A 27 10.65 7.20 7.55
CA GLY A 27 10.03 6.58 8.73
C GLY A 27 9.40 5.21 8.47
N PRO A 28 8.54 5.06 7.43
CA PRO A 28 7.93 3.77 7.11
C PRO A 28 8.93 2.63 6.82
N ALA A 29 10.16 2.94 6.40
CA ALA A 29 11.16 1.94 6.07
C ALA A 29 11.69 1.15 7.27
N GLU A 30 11.54 1.70 8.48
CA GLU A 30 11.84 0.97 9.73
C GLU A 30 10.94 -0.26 9.91
N HIS A 31 9.75 -0.26 9.27
CA HIS A 31 8.78 -1.34 9.35
C HIS A 31 8.88 -2.34 8.18
N ALA A 32 9.88 -2.20 7.30
CA ALA A 32 10.00 -3.01 6.10
C ALA A 32 10.16 -4.51 6.39
N GLU A 33 10.88 -4.88 7.45
CA GLU A 33 11.01 -6.29 7.85
C GLU A 33 9.68 -6.87 8.32
N ALA A 34 8.94 -6.13 9.15
CA ALA A 34 7.63 -6.54 9.64
C ALA A 34 6.62 -6.68 8.49
N TRP A 35 6.63 -5.73 7.55
CA TRP A 35 5.86 -5.82 6.31
C TRP A 35 6.18 -7.08 5.51
N ARG A 36 7.46 -7.34 5.21
CA ARG A 36 7.88 -8.48 4.39
C ARG A 36 7.52 -9.81 5.05
N ALA A 37 7.72 -9.92 6.36
CA ALA A 37 7.33 -11.10 7.14
C ALA A 37 5.83 -11.35 7.03
N TRP A 38 5.02 -10.32 7.34
CA TRP A 38 3.56 -10.42 7.26
C TRP A 38 3.08 -10.75 5.84
N LEU A 39 3.59 -10.06 4.82
CA LEU A 39 3.21 -10.28 3.42
C LEU A 39 3.58 -11.69 2.96
N SER A 40 4.68 -12.24 3.44
CA SER A 40 5.11 -13.60 3.05
C SER A 40 4.09 -14.66 3.46
N GLU A 41 3.42 -14.46 4.60
CA GLU A 41 2.40 -15.35 5.16
C GLU A 41 1.02 -15.12 4.54
N HIS A 42 0.70 -13.87 4.17
CA HIS A 42 -0.65 -13.45 3.75
C HIS A 42 -0.78 -13.15 2.24
N ALA A 43 0.26 -13.34 1.43
CA ALA A 43 0.27 -12.91 0.02
C ALA A 43 -0.96 -13.36 -0.79
N GLY A 44 -1.47 -14.58 -0.57
CA GLY A 44 -2.64 -15.12 -1.26
C GLY A 44 -3.96 -14.43 -0.91
N GLU A 45 -3.98 -13.61 0.14
CA GLU A 45 -5.15 -12.87 0.65
C GLU A 45 -5.02 -11.35 0.44
N VAL A 46 -3.95 -10.91 -0.24
CA VAL A 46 -3.64 -9.49 -0.48
C VAL A 46 -4.01 -9.12 -1.91
N ALA A 47 -4.94 -8.20 -2.03
CA ALA A 47 -5.28 -7.49 -3.24
C ALA A 47 -4.45 -6.20 -3.39
N VAL A 48 -4.11 -5.89 -4.65
CA VAL A 48 -3.39 -4.67 -5.06
C VAL A 48 -3.93 -4.17 -6.38
N THR A 49 -3.45 -3.02 -6.85
CA THR A 49 -3.63 -2.58 -8.25
C THR A 49 -2.28 -2.49 -8.95
N GLU A 50 -2.29 -2.48 -10.29
CA GLU A 50 -1.08 -2.16 -11.07
C GLU A 50 -0.49 -0.78 -10.71
N MET A 51 -1.36 0.17 -10.31
CA MET A 51 -0.93 1.47 -9.80
C MET A 51 -0.14 1.31 -8.49
N GLY A 52 -0.61 0.50 -7.53
CA GLY A 52 0.15 0.19 -6.32
C GLY A 52 1.47 -0.52 -6.61
N LEU A 53 1.46 -1.51 -7.50
CA LEU A 53 2.68 -2.20 -7.92
C LEU A 53 3.68 -1.26 -8.59
N SER A 54 3.22 -0.20 -9.27
CA SER A 54 4.10 0.80 -9.88
C SER A 54 4.93 1.56 -8.85
N ALA A 55 4.43 1.76 -7.63
CA ALA A 55 5.19 2.36 -6.54
C ALA A 55 6.37 1.46 -6.13
N ALA A 56 6.13 0.16 -5.96
CA ALA A 56 7.18 -0.81 -5.68
C ALA A 56 8.18 -0.94 -6.85
N LYS A 57 7.69 -0.98 -8.09
CA LYS A 57 8.52 -1.02 -9.31
C LYS A 57 9.43 0.22 -9.39
N SER A 58 8.90 1.40 -9.06
CA SER A 58 9.67 2.65 -9.07
C SER A 58 10.73 2.68 -7.97
N ALA A 59 10.38 2.22 -6.77
CA ALA A 59 11.33 2.10 -5.67
C ALA A 59 12.42 1.06 -5.94
N ALA A 60 12.16 0.03 -6.74
CA ALA A 60 13.18 -0.93 -7.13
C ALA A 60 14.21 -0.38 -8.15
N ILE A 61 13.93 0.74 -8.83
CA ILE A 61 14.80 1.30 -9.87
C ILE A 61 16.23 1.55 -9.37
N PRO A 62 16.47 2.33 -8.30
CA PRO A 62 17.82 2.64 -7.82
C PRO A 62 18.53 1.42 -7.20
N LEU A 63 17.81 0.35 -6.86
CA LEU A 63 18.34 -0.82 -6.15
C LEU A 63 18.89 -1.92 -7.08
N GLY A 64 18.78 -1.74 -8.40
CA GLY A 64 19.32 -2.69 -9.38
C GLY A 64 18.33 -3.75 -9.84
N TRP A 65 18.84 -4.79 -10.49
CA TRP A 65 18.00 -5.77 -11.20
C TRP A 65 17.36 -6.79 -10.24
N GLU A 66 18.03 -7.18 -9.16
CA GLU A 66 17.49 -8.14 -8.19
C GLU A 66 16.19 -7.62 -7.57
N ALA A 67 16.18 -6.35 -7.15
CA ALA A 67 15.01 -5.71 -6.56
C ALA A 67 13.85 -5.57 -7.56
N ARG A 68 14.15 -5.38 -8.85
CA ARG A 68 13.10 -5.29 -9.89
C ARG A 68 12.48 -6.66 -10.15
N ASP A 69 13.29 -7.71 -10.19
CA ASP A 69 12.79 -9.07 -10.36
C ASP A 69 11.99 -9.53 -9.13
N SER A 70 12.40 -9.13 -7.92
CA SER A 70 11.63 -9.45 -6.70
C SER A 70 10.24 -8.81 -6.71
N VAL A 71 10.09 -7.56 -7.19
CA VAL A 71 8.77 -6.92 -7.35
C VAL A 71 7.94 -7.60 -8.44
N ARG A 72 8.57 -8.04 -9.53
CA ARG A 72 7.88 -8.79 -10.59
C ARG A 72 7.31 -10.10 -10.02
N LEU A 73 8.14 -10.88 -9.33
CA LEU A 73 7.73 -12.13 -8.68
C LEU A 73 6.69 -11.91 -7.57
N LEU A 74 6.73 -10.76 -6.90
CA LEU A 74 5.70 -10.39 -5.93
C LEU A 74 4.34 -10.25 -6.60
N GLY A 75 4.27 -9.59 -7.76
CA GLY A 75 3.03 -9.45 -8.53
C GLY A 75 2.37 -10.79 -8.88
N ASP A 76 3.15 -11.84 -9.12
CA ASP A 76 2.67 -13.19 -9.43
C ASP A 76 1.99 -13.88 -8.22
N ARG A 77 2.21 -13.37 -7.00
CA ARG A 77 1.69 -13.94 -5.74
C ARG A 77 0.49 -13.20 -5.16
N LEU A 78 0.22 -11.98 -5.65
CA LEU A 78 -0.84 -11.11 -5.14
C LEU A 78 -2.05 -11.13 -6.08
N THR A 79 -3.21 -10.77 -5.55
CA THR A 79 -4.41 -10.58 -6.37
C THR A 79 -4.36 -9.19 -7.00
N VAL A 80 -4.06 -9.10 -8.29
CA VAL A 80 -3.98 -7.81 -9.00
C VAL A 80 -5.36 -7.42 -9.54
N LEU A 81 -5.98 -6.44 -8.90
CA LEU A 81 -7.27 -5.89 -9.28
C LEU A 81 -7.11 -4.81 -10.36
N ARG A 82 -8.11 -4.75 -11.24
CA ARG A 82 -8.35 -3.57 -12.06
C ARG A 82 -9.01 -2.50 -11.19
N ILE A 83 -8.71 -1.23 -11.46
CA ILE A 83 -9.40 -0.12 -10.80
C ILE A 83 -10.84 -0.08 -11.35
N PRO A 84 -11.88 -0.32 -10.53
CA PRO A 84 -13.27 -0.25 -10.97
C PRO A 84 -13.74 1.20 -11.06
N ASP A 85 -14.68 1.50 -11.96
CA ASP A 85 -15.25 2.86 -12.07
C ASP A 85 -15.91 3.33 -10.77
N GLN A 86 -16.41 2.38 -9.97
CA GLN A 86 -16.99 2.57 -8.64
C GLN A 86 -15.99 3.14 -7.61
N ALA A 87 -14.68 3.08 -7.88
CA ALA A 87 -13.67 3.67 -7.00
C ALA A 87 -13.65 5.21 -7.05
N PHE A 88 -14.00 5.79 -8.20
CA PHE A 88 -13.81 7.23 -8.43
C PHE A 88 -14.73 8.15 -7.63
N PRO A 89 -16.01 7.82 -7.35
CA PRO A 89 -16.84 8.63 -6.46
C PRO A 89 -16.22 8.82 -5.07
N VAL A 90 -15.67 7.75 -4.48
CA VAL A 90 -14.97 7.82 -3.18
C VAL A 90 -13.68 8.62 -3.31
N ALA A 91 -12.86 8.33 -4.34
CA ALA A 91 -11.62 9.05 -4.59
C ALA A 91 -11.84 10.57 -4.75
N ALA A 92 -12.89 10.97 -5.48
CA ALA A 92 -13.25 12.37 -5.66
C ALA A 92 -13.63 13.07 -4.36
N MET A 93 -14.32 12.36 -3.44
CA MET A 93 -14.71 12.90 -2.14
C MET A 93 -13.52 13.16 -1.21
N VAL A 94 -12.48 12.32 -1.28
CA VAL A 94 -11.31 12.41 -0.39
C VAL A 94 -10.09 13.10 -1.01
N GLY A 95 -10.10 13.35 -2.32
CA GLY A 95 -8.95 13.91 -3.05
C GLY A 95 -8.54 15.33 -2.65
N GLY A 96 -9.36 16.03 -1.85
CA GLY A 96 -8.98 17.29 -1.20
C GLY A 96 -8.25 17.13 0.14
N VAL A 97 -8.14 15.90 0.65
CA VAL A 97 -7.56 15.57 1.95
C VAL A 97 -6.27 14.78 1.80
N VAL A 98 -6.23 13.80 0.89
CA VAL A 98 -5.07 12.95 0.61
C VAL A 98 -4.59 13.10 -0.83
N PRO A 99 -3.32 12.75 -1.14
CA PRO A 99 -2.83 12.68 -2.51
C PRO A 99 -3.72 11.85 -3.42
N SER A 100 -3.79 12.20 -4.71
CA SER A 100 -4.74 11.58 -5.64
C SER A 100 -4.53 10.07 -5.82
N VAL A 101 -3.30 9.58 -5.69
CA VAL A 101 -2.98 8.14 -5.76
C VAL A 101 -3.57 7.41 -4.55
N ASP A 102 -3.45 7.97 -3.35
CA ASP A 102 -3.98 7.40 -2.12
C ASP A 102 -5.52 7.45 -2.10
N ALA A 103 -6.10 8.53 -2.64
CA ALA A 103 -7.54 8.65 -2.83
C ALA A 103 -8.10 7.52 -3.71
N VAL A 104 -7.41 7.17 -4.80
CA VAL A 104 -7.79 6.06 -5.67
C VAL A 104 -7.62 4.71 -4.98
N HIS A 105 -6.54 4.50 -4.23
CA HIS A 105 -6.35 3.29 -3.42
C HIS A 105 -7.50 3.07 -2.44
N LEU A 106 -7.88 4.12 -1.68
CA LEU A 106 -9.02 4.05 -0.79
C LEU A 106 -10.33 3.78 -1.57
N GLY A 107 -10.53 4.43 -2.70
CA GLY A 107 -11.70 4.20 -3.54
C GLY A 107 -11.83 2.76 -4.01
N VAL A 108 -10.72 2.12 -4.40
CA VAL A 108 -10.70 0.70 -4.79
C VAL A 108 -11.07 -0.18 -3.60
N ALA A 109 -10.45 0.05 -2.43
CA ALA A 109 -10.72 -0.73 -1.24
C ALA A 109 -12.18 -0.63 -0.77
N VAL A 110 -12.81 0.53 -0.92
CA VAL A 110 -14.23 0.74 -0.54
C VAL A 110 -15.20 0.17 -1.58
N ALA A 111 -14.81 0.16 -2.87
CA ALA A 111 -15.68 -0.30 -3.94
C ALA A 111 -15.82 -1.82 -4.02
N ASP A 112 -14.83 -2.57 -3.50
CA ASP A 112 -14.83 -4.02 -3.52
C ASP A 112 -15.38 -4.60 -2.20
N PRO A 113 -16.52 -5.33 -2.23
CA PRO A 113 -17.13 -5.86 -1.01
C PRO A 113 -16.33 -7.00 -0.36
N GLU A 114 -15.36 -7.61 -1.05
CA GLU A 114 -14.51 -8.65 -0.47
C GLU A 114 -13.35 -8.05 0.36
N ILE A 115 -13.08 -6.75 0.21
CA ILE A 115 -12.05 -6.03 0.94
C ILE A 115 -12.63 -5.47 2.23
N ASP A 116 -12.06 -5.90 3.36
CA ASP A 116 -12.48 -5.47 4.71
C ASP A 116 -11.41 -4.65 5.42
N THR A 117 -10.16 -4.70 4.94
CA THR A 117 -8.99 -4.13 5.61
C THR A 117 -8.08 -3.46 4.60
N ILE A 118 -7.70 -2.21 4.84
CA ILE A 118 -6.62 -1.54 4.10
C ILE A 118 -5.30 -1.72 4.85
N VAL A 119 -4.23 -2.00 4.10
CA VAL A 119 -2.86 -2.04 4.61
C VAL A 119 -2.12 -0.81 4.08
N THR A 120 -1.82 0.12 4.99
CA THR A 120 -1.27 1.44 4.65
C THR A 120 -0.39 1.96 5.79
N TYR A 121 0.67 2.68 5.42
CA TYR A 121 1.52 3.43 6.35
C TYR A 121 1.26 4.94 6.28
N GLU A 122 0.23 5.36 5.53
CA GLU A 122 -0.17 6.76 5.41
C GLU A 122 -1.23 7.12 6.45
N LYS A 123 -0.90 8.05 7.35
CA LYS A 123 -1.77 8.40 8.50
C LYS A 123 -3.16 8.86 8.06
N GLN A 124 -3.22 9.74 7.07
CA GLN A 124 -4.49 10.30 6.59
C GLN A 124 -5.33 9.25 5.85
N THR A 125 -4.71 8.38 5.06
CA THR A 125 -5.37 7.25 4.40
C THR A 125 -5.98 6.29 5.41
N ALA A 126 -5.22 5.94 6.47
CA ALA A 126 -5.71 5.11 7.56
C ALA A 126 -6.94 5.73 8.26
N GLN A 127 -6.89 7.02 8.59
CA GLN A 127 -8.02 7.73 9.20
C GLN A 127 -9.28 7.69 8.33
N LEU A 128 -9.14 7.99 7.03
CA LEU A 128 -10.25 7.95 6.08
C LEU A 128 -10.80 6.53 5.89
N ALA A 129 -9.94 5.53 5.79
CA ALA A 129 -10.37 4.13 5.66
C ALA A 129 -11.29 3.70 6.80
N ARG A 130 -10.97 4.11 8.03
CA ARG A 130 -11.85 3.87 9.19
C ARG A 130 -13.19 4.58 9.08
N MET A 131 -13.23 5.81 8.56
CA MET A 131 -14.48 6.54 8.31
C MET A 131 -15.38 5.83 7.28
N TYR A 132 -14.77 5.16 6.30
CA TYR A 132 -15.48 4.33 5.32
C TYR A 132 -15.77 2.89 5.79
N GLY A 133 -15.44 2.56 7.05
CA GLY A 133 -15.77 1.28 7.66
C GLY A 133 -14.74 0.17 7.46
N LEU A 134 -13.64 0.42 6.73
CA LEU A 134 -12.54 -0.53 6.58
C LEU A 134 -11.73 -0.64 7.87
N ALA A 135 -11.25 -1.83 8.22
CA ALA A 135 -10.17 -1.97 9.18
C ALA A 135 -8.86 -1.42 8.61
N VAL A 136 -7.92 -1.09 9.48
CA VAL A 136 -6.58 -0.61 9.09
C VAL A 136 -5.55 -1.52 9.72
N LEU A 137 -4.60 -1.96 8.90
CA LEU A 137 -3.43 -2.71 9.32
C LEU A 137 -2.17 -2.00 8.84
N ALA A 138 -1.12 -2.03 9.65
CA ALA A 138 0.22 -1.58 9.25
C ALA A 138 1.24 -2.44 10.00
N PRO A 139 1.72 -3.54 9.39
CA PRO A 139 2.64 -4.45 10.07
C PRO A 139 3.85 -3.74 10.68
N GLY A 140 4.12 -3.97 11.97
CA GLY A 140 5.21 -3.29 12.70
C GLY A 140 4.81 -1.99 13.40
N LEU A 141 3.59 -1.49 13.17
CA LEU A 141 3.00 -0.40 13.95
C LEU A 141 1.92 -0.93 14.91
N PRO A 142 1.71 -0.27 16.06
CA PRO A 142 0.65 -0.65 16.98
C PRO A 142 -0.73 -0.35 16.41
N ASP A 143 -1.75 -1.04 16.92
CA ASP A 143 -3.14 -0.74 16.60
C ASP A 143 -3.45 0.75 16.87
N HIS A 144 -4.22 1.36 15.97
CA HIS A 144 -4.62 2.77 16.06
C HIS A 144 -3.46 3.80 16.08
N TRP A 145 -2.26 3.46 15.57
CA TRP A 145 -1.13 4.42 15.44
C TRP A 145 -1.50 5.73 14.70
N TRP A 146 -2.51 5.67 13.84
CA TRP A 146 -3.03 6.77 13.03
C TRP A 146 -4.00 7.69 13.79
N ALA A 147 -4.31 7.41 15.05
CA ALA A 147 -5.19 8.25 15.87
C ALA A 147 -4.59 9.63 16.20
#